data_AF-A0A7R9ZMQ9-F1
#
_entry.id   AF-A0A7R9ZMQ9-F1
#
_cell.length_a   1.000
_cell.length_b   1.000
_cell.length_c   1.000
_cell.angle_alpha   90.00
_cell.angle_beta   90.00
_cell.angle_gamma   90.00
#
_symmetry.space_group_name_H-M   'P 1'
#
loop_
_entity.id
_entity.type
_entity.pdbx_description
1 polymer ?
#
loop_
_entity_poly.entity_id
_entity_poly.type
_entity_poly.pdbx_seq_one_letter_code
_entity_poly.pdbx_strand_id
1 'polypeptide(L)'
;DEFPAFFSPHSGCASPMRMDTASDVARSYCMARALGMRQGMLVAVPNQDPAGEAVEDAIQGALREAAQQNIVGQDVTPFILQRVAELTDGDSLRSNKALVQANAKVGAAIAKEIAIAAEVAAAAASGQ
;
A
#
# COMPACT_ATOMS: atom_id res chain seq x y z
N ASP A 1 7.38 1.66 -12.88
CA ASP A 1 7.20 0.20 -13.03
C ASP A 1 7.86 -0.54 -11.86
N GLU A 2 7.71 0.02 -10.67
CA GLU A 2 8.52 -0.31 -9.50
C GLU A 2 7.59 -0.46 -8.30
N PHE A 3 7.93 -1.36 -7.39
CA PHE A 3 7.19 -1.53 -6.15
C PHE A 3 7.56 -0.38 -5.19
N PRO A 4 6.61 0.38 -4.62
CA PRO A 4 6.95 1.51 -3.76
C PRO A 4 7.43 1.06 -2.36
N ALA A 5 8.40 1.78 -1.80
CA ALA A 5 9.00 1.52 -0.49
C ALA A 5 8.40 2.43 0.61
N PHE A 6 7.08 2.42 0.76
CA PHE A 6 6.34 3.12 1.82
C PHE A 6 6.64 4.64 1.91
N PHE A 7 7.69 5.05 2.63
CA PHE A 7 8.14 6.45 2.68
C PHE A 7 8.78 6.95 1.38
N SER A 8 9.23 6.05 0.51
CA SER A 8 9.80 6.37 -0.81
C SER A 8 8.95 5.77 -1.94
N PRO A 9 8.75 6.47 -3.06
CA PRO A 9 8.15 5.90 -4.25
C PRO A 9 9.07 4.88 -4.95
N HIS A 10 10.36 4.86 -4.62
CA HIS A 10 11.38 4.01 -5.23
C HIS A 10 11.96 3.02 -4.20
N SER A 11 11.99 1.74 -4.53
CA SER A 11 12.55 0.64 -3.74
C SER A 11 13.74 -0.09 -4.40
N GLY A 12 13.99 0.14 -5.68
CA GLY A 12 14.86 -0.68 -6.53
C GLY A 12 14.22 -2.00 -7.00
N CYS A 13 13.01 -2.35 -6.55
CA CYS A 13 12.35 -3.60 -6.88
C CYS A 13 11.34 -3.42 -8.02
N ALA A 14 11.51 -4.17 -9.11
CA ALA A 14 10.55 -4.14 -10.21
C ALA A 14 9.16 -4.62 -9.77
N SER A 15 8.11 -3.90 -10.16
CA SER A 15 6.74 -4.38 -9.95
C SER A 15 6.41 -5.46 -10.98
N PRO A 16 5.81 -6.60 -10.59
CA PRO A 16 5.41 -7.63 -11.55
C PRO A 16 4.32 -7.16 -12.51
N MET A 17 3.58 -6.11 -12.14
CA MET A 17 2.53 -5.52 -12.96
C MET A 17 2.34 -4.04 -12.63
N ARG A 18 1.99 -3.24 -13.63
CA ARG A 18 1.56 -1.85 -13.48
C ARG A 18 0.14 -1.72 -14.01
N MET A 19 -0.70 -0.99 -13.28
CA MET A 19 -2.04 -0.61 -13.72
C MET A 19 -2.24 0.87 -13.41
N ASP A 20 -2.74 1.63 -14.38
CA ASP A 20 -2.82 3.08 -14.29
C ASP A 20 -4.18 3.58 -13.79
N THR A 21 -5.22 2.72 -13.84
CA THR A 21 -6.57 3.10 -13.43
C THR A 21 -7.18 2.11 -12.44
N ALA A 22 -8.09 2.61 -11.59
CA ALA A 22 -8.88 1.78 -10.69
C ALA A 22 -9.74 0.74 -11.44
N SER A 23 -10.18 1.09 -12.66
CA SER A 23 -10.97 0.18 -13.51
C SER A 23 -10.13 -0.99 -14.00
N ASP A 24 -8.85 -0.78 -14.35
CA ASP A 24 -7.94 -1.87 -14.71
C ASP A 24 -7.74 -2.86 -13.57
N VAL A 25 -7.54 -2.33 -12.36
CA VAL A 25 -7.40 -3.13 -11.14
C VAL A 25 -8.68 -3.92 -10.85
N ALA A 26 -9.84 -3.27 -10.92
CA ALA A 26 -11.13 -3.92 -10.71
C ALA A 26 -11.40 -5.03 -11.74
N ARG A 27 -11.11 -4.79 -13.02
CA ARG A 27 -11.25 -5.81 -14.08
C ARG A 27 -10.35 -7.01 -13.84
N SER A 28 -9.08 -6.79 -13.48
CA SER A 28 -8.16 -7.87 -13.16
C SER A 28 -8.65 -8.69 -11.96
N TYR A 29 -9.12 -8.02 -10.90
CA TYR A 29 -9.67 -8.67 -9.72
C TYR A 29 -10.92 -9.51 -10.06
N CYS A 30 -11.89 -8.93 -10.75
CA CYS A 30 -13.12 -9.63 -11.14
C CYS A 30 -12.84 -10.82 -12.07
N MET A 31 -11.90 -10.69 -13.01
CA MET A 31 -11.49 -11.79 -13.88
C MET A 31 -10.84 -12.93 -13.10
N ALA A 32 -9.93 -12.63 -12.17
CA ALA A 32 -9.33 -13.65 -11.31
C ALA A 32 -10.41 -14.43 -10.54
N ARG A 33 -11.43 -13.72 -10.01
CA ARG A 33 -12.56 -14.36 -9.32
C ARG A 33 -13.41 -15.23 -10.26
N ALA A 34 -13.67 -14.77 -11.50
CA ALA A 34 -14.39 -15.55 -12.50
C ALA A 34 -13.65 -16.83 -12.91
N LEU A 35 -12.31 -16.81 -12.89
CA LEU A 35 -11.45 -17.97 -13.11
C LEU A 35 -11.33 -18.89 -11.88
N GLY A 36 -12.08 -18.63 -10.80
CA GLY A 36 -12.09 -19.44 -9.58
C GLY A 36 -10.89 -19.23 -8.65
N MET A 37 -10.09 -18.18 -8.88
CA MET A 37 -8.95 -17.84 -8.03
C MET A 37 -9.42 -17.23 -6.70
N ARG A 38 -8.80 -17.64 -5.58
CA ARG A 38 -9.24 -17.28 -4.21
C ARG A 38 -8.26 -16.38 -3.45
N GLN A 39 -7.12 -16.05 -4.03
CA GLN A 39 -6.12 -15.20 -3.40
C GLN A 39 -6.54 -13.72 -3.32
N GLY A 40 -5.93 -12.99 -2.39
CA GLY A 40 -6.02 -11.54 -2.35
C GLY A 40 -5.21 -10.88 -3.48
N MET A 41 -5.46 -9.60 -3.70
CA MET A 41 -4.69 -8.75 -4.61
C MET A 41 -4.03 -7.65 -3.79
N LEU A 42 -2.70 -7.55 -3.85
CA LEU A 42 -1.96 -6.45 -3.24
C LEU A 42 -1.81 -5.32 -4.28
N VAL A 43 -2.35 -4.15 -3.95
CA VAL A 43 -2.22 -2.94 -4.77
C VAL A 43 -1.35 -1.96 -4.01
N ALA A 44 -0.15 -1.70 -4.53
CA ALA A 44 0.80 -0.78 -3.92
C ALA A 44 0.70 0.59 -4.60
N VAL A 45 0.30 1.61 -3.84
CA VAL A 45 0.18 3.00 -4.33
C VAL A 45 1.48 3.75 -4.03
N PRO A 46 2.16 4.32 -5.03
CA PRO A 46 3.36 5.13 -4.79
C PRO A 46 3.05 6.36 -3.94
N ASN A 47 3.87 6.59 -2.93
CA ASN A 47 3.74 7.74 -2.05
C ASN A 47 4.02 9.04 -2.81
N GLN A 48 3.05 9.95 -2.82
CA GLN A 48 3.13 11.25 -3.49
C GLN A 48 3.72 12.34 -2.59
N ASP A 49 3.92 12.04 -1.31
CA ASP A 49 4.45 12.95 -0.32
C ASP A 49 5.54 12.24 0.51
N PRO A 50 6.67 11.87 -0.11
CA PRO A 50 7.70 11.09 0.54
C PRO A 50 8.34 11.82 1.73
N ALA A 51 8.88 11.04 2.66
CA ALA A 51 9.74 11.57 3.70
C ALA A 51 11.12 11.92 3.11
N GLY A 52 11.85 12.81 3.77
CA GLY A 52 13.19 13.19 3.36
C GLY A 52 14.21 12.05 3.45
N GLU A 53 15.41 12.29 2.91
CA GLU A 53 16.49 11.30 2.81
C GLU A 53 16.90 10.70 4.17
N ALA A 54 16.68 11.42 5.26
CA ALA A 54 16.99 10.98 6.63
C ALA A 54 16.11 9.80 7.12
N VAL A 55 15.00 9.47 6.44
CA VAL A 55 14.09 8.43 6.90
C VAL A 55 14.74 7.04 6.90
N GLU A 56 15.63 6.75 5.95
CA GLU A 56 16.33 5.46 5.89
C GLU A 56 17.29 5.32 7.08
N ASP A 57 18.09 6.36 7.36
CA ASP A 57 18.99 6.37 8.52
C ASP A 57 18.21 6.24 9.83
N ALA A 58 17.04 6.87 9.93
CA ALA A 58 16.14 6.74 11.07
C ALA A 58 15.60 5.31 11.24
N ILE A 59 15.22 4.64 10.15
CA ILE A 59 14.77 3.23 10.16
C ILE A 59 15.91 2.33 10.65
N GLN A 60 17.12 2.50 10.11
CA GLN A 60 18.28 1.71 10.51
C GLN A 60 18.65 1.95 11.99
N GLY A 61 18.52 3.19 12.46
CA GLY A 61 18.67 3.55 13.87
C GLY A 61 17.65 2.82 14.76
N ALA A 62 16.37 2.94 14.42
CA ALA A 62 15.28 2.30 15.15
C ALA A 62 15.43 0.77 15.20
N LEU A 63 15.85 0.13 14.10
CA LEU A 63 16.10 -1.32 14.06
C LEU A 63 17.22 -1.75 15.01
N ARG A 64 18.33 -0.98 15.08
CA ARG A 64 19.41 -1.24 16.03
C ARG A 64 18.95 -1.08 17.48
N GLU A 65 18.18 -0.04 17.77
CA GLU A 65 17.63 0.19 19.11
C GLU A 65 16.65 -0.91 19.54
N ALA A 66 15.76 -1.35 18.64
CA ALA A 66 14.83 -2.45 18.89
C ALA A 66 15.58 -3.73 19.25
N ALA A 67 16.67 -4.05 18.52
CA ALA A 67 17.51 -5.20 18.79
C ALA A 67 18.22 -5.10 20.15
N GLN A 68 18.77 -3.92 20.49
CA GLN A 68 19.44 -3.70 21.78
C GLN A 68 18.47 -3.83 22.97
N GLN A 69 17.22 -3.43 22.79
CA GLN A 69 16.17 -3.49 23.80
C GLN A 69 15.41 -4.83 23.82
N ASN A 70 15.78 -5.79 22.94
CA ASN A 70 15.10 -7.08 22.79
C ASN A 70 13.58 -6.94 22.49
N ILE A 71 13.19 -5.93 21.70
CA ILE A 71 11.82 -5.79 21.23
C ILE A 71 11.57 -6.85 20.16
N VAL A 72 10.52 -7.66 20.34
CA VAL A 72 10.24 -8.84 19.50
C VAL A 72 8.75 -9.00 19.19
N GLY A 73 8.46 -9.78 18.16
CA GLY A 73 7.08 -10.11 17.78
C GLY A 73 6.28 -8.87 17.36
N GLN A 74 5.04 -8.79 17.85
CA GLN A 74 4.10 -7.71 17.48
C GLN A 74 4.55 -6.31 17.94
N ASP A 75 5.48 -6.23 18.91
CA ASP A 75 5.92 -4.96 19.49
C ASP A 75 6.96 -4.24 18.61
N VAL A 76 7.55 -4.94 17.64
CA VAL A 76 8.58 -4.38 16.74
C VAL A 76 8.00 -3.24 15.89
N THR A 77 6.88 -3.46 15.20
CA THR A 77 6.34 -2.46 14.27
C THR A 77 5.90 -1.16 14.96
N PRO A 78 5.15 -1.19 16.07
CA PRO A 78 4.81 0.03 16.82
C PRO A 78 6.07 0.78 17.29
N PHE A 79 7.07 0.06 17.81
CA PHE A 79 8.33 0.67 18.25
C PHE A 79 9.06 1.36 17.11
N ILE A 80 9.25 0.67 15.97
CA ILE A 80 9.98 1.24 14.82
C ILE A 80 9.25 2.48 14.29
N LEU A 81 7.93 2.42 14.11
CA LEU A 81 7.17 3.56 13.58
C LEU A 81 7.22 4.78 14.51
N GLN A 82 7.11 4.56 15.82
CA GLN A 82 7.26 5.64 16.80
C GLN A 82 8.67 6.23 16.76
N ARG A 83 9.70 5.37 16.76
CA ARG A 83 11.08 5.83 16.83
C ARG A 83 11.53 6.56 15.57
N VAL A 84 11.08 6.11 14.40
CA VAL A 84 11.31 6.79 13.13
C VAL A 84 10.61 8.16 13.12
N ALA A 85 9.40 8.28 13.68
CA ALA A 85 8.73 9.57 13.83
C ALA A 85 9.53 10.54 14.71
N GLU A 86 10.08 10.08 15.82
CA GLU A 86 10.95 10.89 16.69
C GLU A 86 12.26 11.32 16.00
N LEU A 87 12.95 10.37 15.35
CA LEU A 87 14.24 10.62 14.68
C LEU A 87 14.13 11.50 13.44
N THR A 88 12.93 11.63 12.87
CA THR A 88 12.65 12.46 11.68
C THR A 88 11.90 13.75 12.02
N ASP A 89 11.82 14.12 13.31
CA ASP A 89 11.05 15.28 13.79
C ASP A 89 9.60 15.32 13.24
N GLY A 90 8.99 14.15 13.10
CA GLY A 90 7.63 13.97 12.60
C GLY A 90 7.48 13.92 11.07
N ASP A 91 8.54 14.04 10.29
CA ASP A 91 8.47 14.03 8.82
C ASP A 91 7.95 12.69 8.27
N SER A 92 8.39 11.56 8.84
CA SER A 92 7.86 10.24 8.51
C SER A 92 6.37 10.10 8.85
N LEU A 93 5.89 10.74 9.92
CA LEU A 93 4.48 10.72 10.30
C LEU A 93 3.62 11.49 9.31
N ARG A 94 4.10 12.66 8.85
CA ARG A 94 3.49 13.44 7.76
C ARG A 94 3.36 12.59 6.50
N SER A 95 4.45 11.97 6.06
CA SER A 95 4.49 11.11 4.87
C SER A 95 3.56 9.91 4.98
N ASN A 96 3.55 9.21 6.13
CA ASN A 96 2.65 8.08 6.38
C ASN A 96 1.18 8.51 6.31
N LYS A 97 0.82 9.66 6.90
CA LYS A 97 -0.55 10.18 6.85
C LYS A 97 -1.01 10.46 5.43
N ALA A 98 -0.15 11.09 4.62
CA ALA A 98 -0.43 11.34 3.20
C ALA A 98 -0.61 10.03 2.42
N LEU A 99 0.24 9.03 2.68
CA LEU A 99 0.14 7.70 2.06
C LEU A 99 -1.16 6.98 2.44
N VAL A 100 -1.57 7.00 3.71
CA VAL A 100 -2.85 6.41 4.15
C VAL A 100 -4.04 7.05 3.43
N GLN A 101 -4.03 8.38 3.27
CA GLN A 101 -5.08 9.09 2.53
C GLN A 101 -5.09 8.72 1.04
N ALA A 102 -3.92 8.60 0.41
CA ALA A 102 -3.80 8.16 -0.97
C ALA A 102 -4.30 6.71 -1.15
N ASN A 103 -3.90 5.80 -0.26
CA ASN A 103 -4.37 4.41 -0.24
C ASN A 103 -5.88 4.33 -0.09
N ALA A 104 -6.47 5.11 0.84
CA ALA A 104 -7.92 5.14 1.03
C ALA A 104 -8.66 5.64 -0.22
N LYS A 105 -8.15 6.69 -0.87
CA LYS A 105 -8.71 7.23 -2.10
C LYS A 105 -8.69 6.22 -3.24
N VAL A 106 -7.54 5.58 -3.48
CA VAL A 106 -7.38 4.56 -4.53
C VAL A 106 -8.23 3.33 -4.23
N GLY A 107 -8.20 2.84 -2.98
CA GLY A 107 -9.00 1.70 -2.53
C GLY A 107 -10.50 1.94 -2.71
N ALA A 108 -11.00 3.13 -2.36
CA ALA A 108 -12.40 3.51 -2.57
C ALA A 108 -12.76 3.55 -4.06
N ALA A 109 -11.88 4.07 -4.92
CA ALA A 109 -12.09 4.09 -6.36
C ALA A 109 -12.17 2.66 -6.93
N ILE A 110 -11.27 1.76 -6.53
CA ILE A 110 -11.28 0.35 -6.95
C ILE A 110 -12.56 -0.34 -6.47
N ALA A 111 -12.96 -0.13 -5.21
CA ALA A 111 -14.18 -0.72 -4.67
C ALA A 111 -15.43 -0.30 -5.44
N LYS A 112 -15.52 0.98 -5.84
CA LYS A 112 -16.60 1.48 -6.70
C LYS A 112 -16.63 0.77 -8.06
N GLU A 113 -15.48 0.64 -8.72
CA GLU A 113 -15.38 -0.03 -10.03
C GLU A 113 -15.74 -1.52 -9.94
N ILE A 114 -15.36 -2.21 -8.86
CA ILE A 114 -15.76 -3.60 -8.61
C ILE A 114 -17.29 -3.70 -8.45
N ALA A 115 -17.92 -2.78 -7.70
CA ALA A 115 -19.37 -2.77 -7.52
C ALA A 115 -20.11 -2.59 -8.85
N ILE A 116 -19.66 -1.64 -9.69
CA ILE A 116 -20.22 -1.42 -11.04
C ILE A 116 -20.07 -2.67 -11.90
N ALA A 117 -18.89 -3.30 -11.89
CA ALA A 117 -18.67 -4.53 -12.67
C ALA A 117 -19.57 -5.69 -12.22
N ALA A 118 -19.82 -5.81 -10.91
CA ALA A 118 -20.73 -6.82 -10.37
C ALA A 118 -22.19 -6.58 -10.79
N GLU A 119 -22.65 -5.33 -10.79
CA GLU A 119 -24.00 -4.95 -11.27
C GLU A 119 -24.19 -5.29 -12.75
N VAL A 120 -23.21 -4.95 -13.59
CA VAL A 120 -23.24 -5.26 -15.04
C VAL A 120 -23.27 -6.77 -15.28
N ALA A 121 -22.46 -7.55 -14.55
CA ALA A 121 -22.45 -9.00 -14.66
C ALA A 121 -23.80 -9.62 -14.24
N ALA A 122 -24.42 -9.10 -13.17
CA ALA A 122 -25.73 -9.55 -12.72
C ALA A 122 -26.84 -9.22 -13.74
N ALA A 123 -26.82 -8.00 -14.31
CA ALA A 123 -27.76 -7.59 -15.35
C ALA A 123 -27.66 -8.49 -16.60
N ALA A 124 -26.44 -8.76 -17.07
CA ALA A 124 -26.19 -9.64 -18.21
C ALA A 124 -26.65 -11.09 -17.96
N ALA A 125 -26.53 -11.59 -16.73
CA ALA A 125 -27.02 -12.92 -16.35
C ALA A 125 -28.56 -13.00 -16.25
N SER A 126 -29.24 -11.86 -16.04
CA SER A 126 -30.70 -11.79 -15.88
C SER A 126 -31.50 -11.61 -17.18
N GLY A 127 -30.84 -11.46 -18.33
CA GLY A 127 -31.49 -11.52 -19.65
C GLY A 127 -32.52 -10.42 -19.92
N GLN A 128 -32.17 -9.15 -19.69
CA GLN A 128 -32.80 -8.00 -20.35
C GLN A 128 -31.89 -7.49 -21.47
#